data_AF-J9EBY3-F1
#
_entry.id   AF-J9EBY3-F1
#
_cell.length_a   1.000
_cell.length_b   1.000
_cell.length_c   1.000
_cell.angle_alpha   90.00
_cell.angle_beta   90.00
_cell.angle_gamma   90.00
#
_symmetry.space_group_name_H-M   'P 1'
#
loop_
_entity.id
_entity.type
_entity.pdbx_description
1 polymer ?
#
loop_
_entity_poly.entity_id
_entity_poly.type
_entity_poly.pdbx_seq_one_letter_code
_entity_poly.pdbx_strand_id
1 'polypeptide(L)'
;CVLLKFNKNEVEEIRRNASSLRKFLEERKITFKPEDALIISKGVLSFNLRTIHFSTISTDERPECFLIQVSIIFDNSRHTGQVYISLSTVISYVTLCNGRVVH
;
A
#
# COMPACT_ATOMS: atom_id res chain seq x y z
N CYS A 1 -10.43 -11.57 -1.54
CA CYS A 1 -9.70 -10.29 -1.51
C CYS A 1 -10.62 -9.16 -1.94
N VAL A 2 -10.45 -7.95 -1.39
CA VAL A 2 -11.25 -6.78 -1.75
C VAL A 2 -10.33 -5.73 -2.38
N LEU A 3 -10.74 -5.15 -3.51
CA LEU A 3 -9.99 -4.08 -4.16
C LEU A 3 -10.36 -2.74 -3.51
N LEU A 4 -9.39 -2.12 -2.84
CA LEU A 4 -9.55 -0.81 -2.22
C LEU A 4 -9.27 0.30 -3.23
N LYS A 5 -10.34 0.88 -3.80
CA LYS A 5 -10.25 2.10 -4.60
C LYS A 5 -10.59 3.29 -3.71
N PHE A 6 -9.57 4.07 -3.38
CA PHE A 6 -9.73 5.35 -2.69
C PHE A 6 -9.77 6.50 -3.70
N ASN A 7 -10.71 7.42 -3.52
CA ASN A 7 -10.74 8.67 -4.26
C ASN A 7 -9.87 9.74 -3.57
N LYS A 8 -9.65 10.87 -4.26
CA LYS A 8 -8.78 11.95 -3.76
C LYS A 8 -9.22 12.49 -2.39
N ASN A 9 -10.53 12.64 -2.17
CA ASN A 9 -11.04 13.19 -0.91
C ASN A 9 -10.83 12.21 0.24
N GLU A 10 -11.08 10.93 0.01
CA GLU A 10 -10.81 9.88 1.01
C GLU A 10 -9.33 9.83 1.38
N VAL A 11 -8.43 9.92 0.39
CA VAL A 11 -6.97 9.95 0.65
C VAL A 11 -6.57 11.18 1.46
N GLU A 12 -7.10 12.37 1.12
CA GLU A 12 -6.82 13.59 1.88
C GLU A 12 -7.35 13.53 3.31
N GLU A 13 -8.52 12.92 3.52
CA GLU A 13 -9.09 12.72 4.86
C GLU A 13 -8.24 11.75 5.69
N ILE A 14 -7.84 10.61 5.11
CA ILE A 14 -6.94 9.64 5.75
C ILE A 14 -5.60 10.30 6.10
N ARG A 15 -5.07 11.14 5.21
CA ARG A 15 -3.82 11.87 5.45
C ARG A 15 -3.91 12.84 6.63
N ARG A 16 -5.06 13.51 6.80
CA ARG A 16 -5.30 14.41 7.94
C ARG A 16 -5.58 13.66 9.23
N ASN A 17 -6.30 12.55 9.14
CA ASN A 17 -6.68 11.72 10.28
C ASN A 17 -6.64 10.23 9.89
N ALA A 18 -5.58 9.54 10.30
CA ALA A 18 -5.38 8.12 10.00
C ALA A 18 -6.55 7.23 10.51
N SER A 19 -7.24 7.63 11.58
CA SER A 19 -8.38 6.88 12.13
C SER A 19 -9.59 6.87 11.20
N SER A 20 -9.70 7.83 10.26
CA SER A 20 -10.77 7.83 9.25
C SER A 20 -10.72 6.61 8.33
N LEU A 21 -9.55 5.97 8.17
CA LEU A 21 -9.40 4.73 7.42
C LEU A 21 -10.37 3.64 7.91
N ARG A 22 -10.58 3.55 9.24
CA ARG A 22 -11.51 2.57 9.82
C ARG A 22 -12.92 2.74 9.27
N LYS A 23 -13.41 3.97 9.21
CA LYS A 23 -14.73 4.31 8.65
C LYS A 23 -14.84 3.86 7.19
N PHE A 24 -13.83 4.18 6.36
CA PHE A 24 -13.83 3.82 4.94
C PHE A 24 -13.78 2.30 4.69
N LEU A 25 -13.11 1.55 5.59
CA LEU A 25 -13.11 0.09 5.55
C LEU A 25 -14.46 -0.50 6.00
N GLU A 26 -15.05 0.04 7.07
CA GLU A 26 -16.38 -0.34 7.58
C GLU A 26 -17.47 -0.13 6.51
N GLU A 27 -17.49 1.01 5.82
CA GLU A 27 -18.41 1.29 4.70
C GLU A 27 -18.28 0.27 3.55
N ARG A 28 -17.08 -0.29 3.38
CA ARG A 28 -16.78 -1.35 2.40
C ARG A 28 -16.97 -2.76 2.96
N LYS A 29 -17.58 -2.89 4.15
CA LYS A 29 -17.82 -4.15 4.88
C LYS A 29 -16.54 -4.92 5.22
N ILE A 30 -15.43 -4.21 5.38
CA ILE A 30 -14.16 -4.77 5.85
C ILE A 30 -14.07 -4.43 7.34
N THR A 31 -14.50 -5.38 8.16
CA THR A 31 -14.49 -5.27 9.63
C THR A 31 -13.92 -6.54 10.21
N PHE A 32 -13.15 -6.41 11.29
CA PHE A 32 -12.61 -7.54 12.03
C PHE A 32 -13.15 -7.49 13.44
N LYS A 33 -13.87 -8.54 13.84
CA LYS A 33 -14.35 -8.73 15.20
C LYS A 33 -13.34 -9.56 16.00
N PRO A 34 -13.38 -9.52 17.34
CA PRO A 34 -12.50 -10.33 18.18
C PRO A 34 -12.58 -11.83 17.84
N GLU A 35 -13.77 -12.35 17.55
CA GLU A 35 -13.96 -13.74 17.14
C GLU A 35 -13.24 -14.09 15.83
N ASP A 36 -13.08 -13.12 14.91
CA ASP A 36 -12.38 -13.34 13.64
C ASP A 36 -10.87 -13.55 13.86
N ALA A 37 -10.30 -13.04 14.97
CA ALA A 37 -8.88 -13.22 15.29
C ALA A 37 -8.53 -14.69 15.61
N LEU A 38 -9.51 -15.54 15.93
CA LEU A 38 -9.30 -16.98 16.12
C LEU A 38 -9.27 -17.75 14.79
N ILE A 39 -9.74 -17.14 13.70
CA ILE A 39 -9.94 -17.81 12.40
C ILE A 39 -8.98 -17.24 11.35
N ILE A 40 -8.76 -15.93 11.36
CA ILE A 40 -7.90 -15.24 10.40
C ILE A 40 -6.45 -15.50 10.76
N SER A 41 -5.77 -16.31 9.96
CA SER A 41 -4.34 -16.59 10.09
C SER A 41 -3.46 -15.52 9.45
N LYS A 42 -3.96 -14.81 8.43
CA LYS A 42 -3.16 -13.83 7.69
C LYS A 42 -4.00 -12.79 6.97
N GLY A 43 -3.61 -11.53 7.07
CA GLY A 43 -4.10 -10.41 6.25
C GLY A 43 -2.97 -9.85 5.39
N VAL A 44 -3.28 -9.47 4.15
CA VAL A 44 -2.29 -8.87 3.23
C VAL A 44 -2.90 -7.65 2.57
N LEU A 45 -2.23 -6.51 2.71
CA LEU A 45 -2.51 -5.28 1.97
C LEU A 45 -1.43 -5.09 0.91
N SER A 46 -1.81 -5.18 -0.36
CA SER A 46 -0.89 -5.05 -1.49
C SER A 46 -1.27 -3.87 -2.36
N PHE A 47 -0.27 -3.07 -2.75
CA PHE A 47 -0.43 -1.95 -3.66
C PHE A 47 0.86 -1.68 -4.43
N ASN A 48 0.73 -0.98 -5.55
CA ASN A 48 1.87 -0.61 -6.39
C ASN A 48 2.12 0.89 -6.28
N LEU A 49 3.39 1.26 -6.13
CA LEU A 49 3.87 2.62 -6.29
C LEU A 49 4.69 2.71 -7.58
N ARG A 50 4.60 3.85 -8.25
CA ARG A 50 5.49 4.20 -9.37
C ARG A 50 6.30 5.41 -8.97
N THR A 51 7.60 5.36 -9.20
CA THR A 51 8.49 6.48 -8.93
C THR A 51 9.47 6.69 -10.08
N ILE A 52 10.00 7.90 -10.16
CA ILE A 52 11.02 8.31 -11.13
C ILE A 52 12.25 8.70 -10.32
N HIS A 53 13.40 8.12 -10.65
CA HIS A 53 14.69 8.52 -10.10
C HIS A 53 15.37 9.45 -11.10
N PHE A 54 15.72 10.64 -10.63
CA PHE A 54 16.54 11.60 -11.37
C PHE A 54 17.94 11.61 -10.74
N SER A 55 18.94 11.12 -11.48
CA SER A 55 20.34 11.29 -11.11
C SER A 55 20.76 12.73 -11.40
N THR A 56 21.25 13.46 -10.40
CA THR A 56 21.70 14.86 -10.56
C THR A 56 23.13 14.97 -11.11
N ILE A 57 23.81 13.84 -11.32
CA ILE A 57 25.23 13.77 -11.67
C ILE A 57 25.46 13.94 -13.19
N SER A 58 24.44 13.75 -14.02
CA SER A 58 24.51 13.94 -15.47
C SER A 58 23.17 14.50 -15.99
N THR A 59 23.20 15.72 -16.52
CA THR A 59 22.03 16.39 -17.11
C THR A 59 21.50 15.73 -18.39
N ASP A 60 22.20 14.71 -18.90
CA ASP A 60 21.88 13.99 -20.15
C ASP A 60 21.32 12.57 -19.92
N GLU A 61 21.23 12.09 -18.67
CA GLU A 61 20.68 10.76 -18.41
C GLU A 61 19.15 10.76 -18.43
N ARG A 62 18.59 9.79 -19.16
CA ARG A 62 17.15 9.54 -19.15
C ARG A 62 16.71 9.11 -17.75
N PRO A 63 15.59 9.64 -17.24
CA PRO A 63 15.10 9.26 -15.92
C PRO A 63 14.84 7.76 -15.82
N GLU A 64 15.21 7.16 -14.69
CA GLU A 64 14.95 5.76 -14.41
C GLU A 64 13.58 5.61 -13.75
N CYS A 65 12.77 4.69 -14.26
CA CYS A 65 11.43 4.46 -13.76
C CYS A 65 11.32 3.12 -13.04
N PHE A 66 10.73 3.17 -11.85
CA PHE A 66 10.58 2.00 -10.99
C PHE A 66 9.12 1.74 -10.65
N LEU A 67 8.73 0.47 -10.77
CA LEU A 67 7.52 -0.07 -10.17
C LEU A 67 7.90 -0.74 -8.85
N ILE A 68 7.31 -0.28 -7.77
CA ILE A 68 7.51 -0.82 -6.42
C ILE A 68 6.23 -1.55 -6.04
N GLN A 69 6.28 -2.86 -5.98
CA GLN A 69 5.18 -3.68 -5.47
C GLN A 69 5.35 -3.81 -3.96
N VAL A 70 4.43 -3.21 -3.21
CA VAL A 70 4.46 -3.18 -1.74
C VAL A 70 3.43 -4.18 -1.21
N SER A 71 3.83 -4.96 -0.20
CA SER A 71 2.97 -5.88 0.52
C SER A 71 3.16 -5.72 2.02
N ILE A 72 2.12 -5.27 2.71
CA ILE A 72 2.06 -5.23 4.18
C ILE A 72 1.32 -6.49 4.64
N ILE A 73 1.98 -7.29 5.46
CA ILE A 73 1.52 -8.60 5.90
C ILE A 73 1.25 -8.55 7.40
N PHE A 74 0.04 -8.93 7.79
CA PHE A 74 -0.41 -9.11 9.17
C PHE A 74 -0.53 -10.61 9.41
N ASP A 75 0.42 -11.20 10.11
CA ASP A 75 0.49 -12.63 10.39
C ASP A 75 -0.02 -12.93 11.79
N ASN A 76 -1.11 -13.69 11.85
CA ASN A 76 -1.76 -14.16 13.07
C ASN A 76 -1.83 -15.70 13.07
N SER A 77 -0.99 -16.38 12.28
CA SER A 77 -1.02 -17.85 12.09
C SER A 77 -0.84 -18.65 13.37
N ARG A 78 -0.23 -18.03 14.39
CA ARG A 78 0.00 -18.67 15.70
C ARG A 78 -1.14 -18.43 16.70
N HIS A 79 -2.07 -17.52 16.41
CA HIS A 79 -3.22 -17.17 17.25
C HIS A 79 -2.86 -16.94 18.74
N THR A 80 -1.70 -16.35 19.02
CA THR A 80 -1.18 -16.15 20.39
C THR A 80 -1.68 -14.86 21.05
N GLY A 81 -2.60 -14.15 20.39
CA GLY A 81 -3.01 -12.79 20.77
C GLY A 81 -2.02 -11.70 20.32
N GLN A 82 -0.94 -12.07 19.63
CA GLN A 82 0.00 -11.13 19.01
C GLN A 82 -0.05 -11.30 17.48
N VAL A 83 -0.15 -10.19 16.76
CA VAL A 83 -0.12 -10.16 15.29
C VAL A 83 1.23 -9.61 14.85
N TYR A 84 1.99 -10.41 14.09
CA TYR A 84 3.27 -9.99 13.54
C TYR A 84 3.06 -9.21 12.25
N ILE A 85 3.61 -7.99 12.16
CA ILE A 85 3.44 -7.12 11.00
C ILE A 85 4.79 -7.00 10.28
N SER A 86 4.79 -7.28 8.97
CA SER A 86 5.97 -7.08 8.12
C SER A 86 5.62 -6.36 6.83
N LEU A 87 6.60 -5.65 6.28
CA LEU A 87 6.51 -4.96 4.99
C LEU A 87 7.54 -5.57 4.05
N SER A 88 7.07 -6.02 2.89
CA SER A 88 7.91 -6.56 1.81
C SER A 88 7.74 -5.70 0.57
N THR A 89 8.84 -5.48 -0.16
CA THR A 89 8.83 -4.74 -1.42
C THR A 89 9.59 -5.50 -2.50
N VAL A 90 9.08 -5.42 -3.73
CA VAL A 90 9.78 -5.85 -4.93
C VAL A 90 9.89 -4.65 -5.86
N ILE A 91 11.11 -4.31 -6.24
CA ILE A 91 11.41 -3.17 -7.13
C ILE A 91 11.72 -3.72 -8.52
N SER A 92 11.09 -3.15 -9.54
CA SER A 92 11.33 -3.53 -10.94
C SER A 92 11.54 -2.30 -11.80
N TYR A 93 12.52 -2.39 -12.70
CA TYR A 93 12.76 -1.36 -13.71
C TYR A 93 11.65 -1.37 -14.76
N VAL A 94 11.20 -0.19 -15.19
CA VAL A 94 10.15 -0.02 -16.20
C VAL A 94 10.69 0.86 -17.32
N THR A 95 10.69 0.33 -18.55
CA THR A 95 11.25 1.00 -19.73
C THR A 95 10.48 2.25 -20.16
N LEU A 96 9.20 2.37 -19.78
CA LEU A 96 8.33 3.49 -20.12
C LEU A 96 7.86 4.23 -18.85
N CYS A 97 8.40 5.43 -18.70
CA CYS A 97 7.96 6.41 -17.73
C CYS A 97 6.63 7.04 -18.16
N ASN A 98 5.50 6.38 -17.89
CA ASN A 98 4.15 6.97 -18.10
C ASN A 98 3.80 8.05 -17.05
N GLY A 99 4.78 8.88 -16.67
CA GLY A 99 4.58 9.98 -15.73
C GLY A 99 3.68 11.06 -16.31
N ARG A 100 2.85 11.69 -15.49
CA ARG A 100 2.34 13.04 -15.79
C ARG A 100 3.50 14.01 -15.60
N VAL A 101 3.82 14.80 -16.62
CA VAL A 101 4.74 15.94 -16.48
C VAL A 101 4.14 16.89 -15.45
N VAL A 102 4.87 17.14 -14.36
CA VAL A 102 4.49 18.15 -13.37
C VAL A 102 5.02 19.47 -13.91
N HIS A 103 4.14 20.25 -14.54
CA HIS A 103 4.43 21.63 -14.95
C HIS A 103 4.30 22.59 -13.78
#